data_AF-A0AAD5Z1W3-F1
#
_entry.id   AF-A0AAD5Z1W3-F1
#
_cell.length_a   1.000
_cell.length_b   1.000
_cell.length_c   1.000
_cell.angle_alpha   90.00
_cell.angle_beta   90.00
_cell.angle_gamma   90.00
#
_symmetry.space_group_name_H-M   'P 1'
#
loop_
_entity.id
_entity.type
_entity.pdbx_description
1 polymer ?
#
loop_
_entity_poly.entity_id
_entity_poly.type
_entity_poly.pdbx_seq_one_letter_code
_entity_poly.pdbx_strand_id
1 'polypeptide(L)'
;MVFSLGGLVGNIWHDFSDVIVPLFLASKPLNGKVQFVIRDFFPWFVEKYGLILKDLSNYDIVNLDNDTEVRCYDRATVGLLNHGDLRIHPERAFDRFDLFRFRIYMRQIYSLPPFWVDIPYKVDPQPNKKPRLMLVLRAGIRKFLNAEEVQEMIKKNGFELVVVEPKKNVNLTEFSKLVDSCDVLMGVHGAALTNFFFLRTNAIMIQIIPYGHIDNFAFWYYGSQALEMKLRKIDYTIIPEESSLLEKYGWDHPVIKNPDSVNARGFEDRMKYYWYEQDVRLNVARFEPVLVKALQLLKE
;
A
#
# COMPACT_ATOMS: atom_id res chain seq x y z
N MET A 1 18.33 -17.64 -9.01
CA MET A 1 16.93 -17.36 -9.37
C MET A 1 16.92 -16.24 -10.39
N VAL A 2 16.22 -16.45 -11.50
CA VAL A 2 16.15 -15.50 -12.63
C VAL A 2 14.76 -14.90 -12.67
N PHE A 3 14.62 -13.58 -12.63
CA PHE A 3 13.34 -12.89 -12.76
C PHE A 3 13.49 -11.56 -13.49
N SER A 4 12.38 -11.02 -13.99
CA SER A 4 12.33 -9.75 -14.72
C SER A 4 11.68 -8.67 -13.85
N LEU A 5 12.20 -7.46 -13.93
CA LEU A 5 11.52 -6.25 -13.43
C LEU A 5 10.77 -5.51 -14.55
N GLY A 6 10.67 -6.06 -15.76
CA GLY A 6 10.03 -5.40 -16.92
C GLY A 6 8.50 -5.40 -16.88
N GLY A 7 7.90 -5.99 -15.83
CA GLY A 7 6.46 -5.97 -15.59
C GLY A 7 5.97 -4.65 -15.01
N LEU A 8 4.85 -4.70 -14.30
CA LEU A 8 4.36 -3.54 -13.55
C LEU A 8 5.26 -3.35 -12.32
N VAL A 9 6.05 -2.26 -12.32
CA VAL A 9 6.87 -1.79 -11.21
C VAL A 9 6.95 -0.27 -11.25
N GLY A 10 7.25 0.36 -10.11
CA GLY A 10 7.40 1.80 -9.98
C GLY A 10 6.35 2.46 -9.09
N ASN A 11 5.45 1.67 -8.50
CA ASN A 11 4.69 2.08 -7.32
C ASN A 11 4.72 0.95 -6.30
N ILE A 12 4.60 1.28 -5.01
CA ILE A 12 4.81 0.32 -3.92
C ILE A 12 3.84 -0.87 -3.95
N TRP A 13 2.65 -0.71 -4.52
CA TRP A 13 1.71 -1.82 -4.69
C TRP A 13 2.27 -2.89 -5.62
N HIS A 14 2.65 -2.51 -6.84
CA HIS A 14 3.20 -3.46 -7.80
C HIS A 14 4.59 -3.95 -7.39
N ASP A 15 5.42 -3.07 -6.83
CA ASP A 15 6.72 -3.47 -6.29
C ASP A 15 6.56 -4.61 -5.27
N PHE A 16 5.56 -4.53 -4.37
CA PHE A 16 5.31 -5.58 -3.38
C PHE A 16 4.56 -6.79 -3.94
N SER A 17 3.44 -6.56 -4.63
CA SER A 17 2.55 -7.60 -5.12
C SER A 17 3.20 -8.47 -6.18
N ASP A 18 3.92 -7.84 -7.12
CA ASP A 18 4.36 -8.50 -8.34
C ASP A 18 5.81 -8.96 -8.25
N VAL A 19 6.59 -8.37 -7.32
CA VAL A 19 8.02 -8.68 -7.13
C VAL A 19 8.33 -9.14 -5.71
N ILE A 20 8.21 -8.29 -4.68
CA ILE A 20 8.77 -8.60 -3.36
C ILE A 20 8.09 -9.80 -2.68
N VAL A 21 6.77 -9.91 -2.69
CA VAL A 21 6.06 -11.06 -2.09
C VAL A 21 6.37 -12.35 -2.85
N PRO A 22 6.25 -12.43 -4.20
CA PRO A 22 6.64 -13.61 -4.96
C PRO A 22 8.12 -13.99 -4.79
N LEU A 23 9.02 -12.98 -4.73
CA LEU A 23 10.44 -13.19 -4.48
C LEU A 23 10.67 -13.76 -3.08
N PHE A 24 10.02 -13.23 -2.05
CA PHE A 24 10.07 -13.75 -0.70
C PHE A 24 9.62 -15.22 -0.64
N LEU A 25 8.48 -15.54 -1.24
CA LEU A 25 7.93 -16.90 -1.27
C LEU A 25 8.89 -17.90 -1.91
N ALA A 26 9.57 -17.48 -2.98
CA ALA A 26 10.47 -18.35 -3.72
C ALA A 26 11.88 -18.45 -3.09
N SER A 27 12.36 -17.40 -2.41
CA SER A 27 13.75 -17.30 -1.95
C SER A 27 13.93 -17.55 -0.45
N LYS A 28 12.95 -17.20 0.40
CA LYS A 28 13.08 -17.40 1.86
C LYS A 28 13.39 -18.85 2.27
N PRO A 29 12.81 -19.89 1.63
CA PRO A 29 13.14 -21.29 1.96
C PRO A 29 14.60 -21.67 1.68
N LEU A 30 15.29 -20.90 0.83
CA LEU A 30 16.69 -21.14 0.47
C LEU A 30 17.67 -20.53 1.48
N ASN A 31 17.17 -19.76 2.46
CA ASN A 31 17.95 -19.20 3.57
C ASN A 31 19.25 -18.50 3.12
N GLY A 32 19.13 -17.59 2.15
CA GLY A 32 20.25 -16.84 1.58
C GLY A 32 21.09 -17.60 0.55
N LYS A 33 20.89 -18.91 0.38
CA LYS A 33 21.61 -19.75 -0.61
C LYS A 33 21.00 -19.62 -2.01
N VAL A 34 20.81 -18.39 -2.47
CA VAL A 34 20.25 -18.09 -3.79
C VAL A 34 20.83 -16.79 -4.30
N GLN A 35 21.37 -16.78 -5.52
CA GLN A 35 21.75 -15.56 -6.22
C GLN A 35 20.59 -15.02 -7.04
N PHE A 36 20.40 -13.70 -7.03
CA PHE A 36 19.41 -13.02 -7.87
C PHE A 36 20.04 -12.56 -9.19
N VAL A 37 19.45 -13.01 -10.28
CA VAL A 37 19.83 -12.65 -11.64
C VAL A 37 18.63 -11.96 -12.28
N ILE A 38 18.76 -10.67 -12.57
CA ILE A 38 17.61 -9.80 -12.85
C ILE A 38 17.68 -9.31 -14.30
N ARG A 39 16.62 -9.58 -15.07
CA ARG A 39 16.35 -9.02 -16.39
C ARG A 39 15.54 -7.72 -16.28
N ASP A 40 15.67 -6.83 -17.26
CA ASP A 40 14.98 -5.53 -17.29
C ASP A 40 15.33 -4.71 -16.04
N PHE A 41 16.63 -4.58 -15.79
CA PHE A 41 17.20 -4.14 -14.53
C PHE A 41 16.92 -2.67 -14.26
N PHE A 42 16.32 -2.39 -13.10
CA PHE A 42 16.09 -1.04 -12.60
C PHE A 42 16.99 -0.76 -11.39
N PRO A 43 18.06 0.05 -11.53
CA PRO A 43 18.96 0.38 -10.41
C PRO A 43 18.22 0.97 -9.21
N TRP A 44 17.25 1.86 -9.46
CA TRP A 44 16.44 2.49 -8.40
C TRP A 44 15.65 1.46 -7.57
N PHE A 45 15.23 0.33 -8.15
CA PHE A 45 14.50 -0.71 -7.43
C PHE A 45 15.42 -1.43 -6.45
N VAL A 46 16.63 -1.79 -6.92
CA VAL A 46 17.65 -2.45 -6.09
C VAL A 46 18.14 -1.53 -4.99
N GLU A 47 18.30 -0.24 -5.27
CA GLU A 47 18.64 0.76 -4.26
C GLU A 47 17.55 0.88 -3.19
N LYS A 48 16.29 1.06 -3.61
CA LYS A 48 15.13 1.25 -2.72
C LYS A 48 14.86 0.03 -1.83
N TYR A 49 14.96 -1.18 -2.40
CA TYR A 49 14.65 -2.44 -1.71
C TYR A 49 15.89 -3.22 -1.28
N GLY A 50 17.07 -2.60 -1.30
CA GLY A 50 18.36 -3.27 -1.09
C GLY A 50 18.44 -4.03 0.23
N LEU A 51 17.83 -3.51 1.31
CA LEU A 51 17.78 -4.22 2.59
C LEU A 51 17.00 -5.55 2.51
N ILE A 52 15.87 -5.56 1.78
CA ILE A 52 15.08 -6.78 1.59
C ILE A 52 15.86 -7.79 0.74
N LEU A 53 16.44 -7.33 -0.38
CA LEU A 53 17.19 -8.17 -1.29
C LEU A 53 18.42 -8.78 -0.61
N LYS A 54 19.11 -8.01 0.23
CA LYS A 54 20.27 -8.46 1.01
C LYS A 54 19.89 -9.45 2.12
N ASP A 55 18.72 -9.34 2.73
CA ASP A 55 18.27 -10.37 3.71
C ASP A 55 17.92 -11.70 3.02
N LEU A 56 17.42 -11.65 1.78
CA LEU A 56 17.00 -12.85 1.05
C LEU A 56 18.13 -13.58 0.30
N SER A 57 19.27 -12.93 0.03
CA SER A 57 20.40 -13.46 -0.74
C SER A 57 21.75 -13.13 -0.09
N ASN A 58 22.61 -14.14 0.06
CA ASN A 58 24.00 -13.96 0.51
C ASN A 58 24.97 -13.61 -0.65
N TYR A 59 24.45 -13.49 -1.88
CA TYR A 59 25.25 -13.23 -3.09
C TYR A 59 24.91 -11.88 -3.70
N ASP A 60 25.87 -11.33 -4.45
CA ASP A 60 25.67 -10.13 -5.23
C ASP A 60 24.60 -10.32 -6.31
N ILE A 61 23.82 -9.26 -6.54
CA ILE A 61 22.78 -9.22 -7.56
C ILE A 61 23.44 -9.08 -8.94
N VAL A 62 23.03 -9.91 -9.88
CA VAL A 62 23.49 -9.86 -11.27
C VAL A 62 22.47 -9.08 -12.11
N ASN A 63 22.95 -8.02 -12.76
CA ASN A 63 22.21 -7.36 -13.83
C ASN A 63 22.39 -8.16 -15.13
N LEU A 64 21.38 -8.96 -15.49
CA LEU A 64 21.43 -9.83 -16.67
C LEU A 64 21.45 -9.04 -17.99
N ASP A 65 20.98 -7.79 -18.00
CA ASP A 65 20.96 -6.99 -19.23
C ASP A 65 22.35 -6.64 -19.75
N ASN A 66 23.32 -6.60 -18.83
CA ASN A 66 24.71 -6.24 -19.12
C ASN A 66 25.70 -7.37 -18.75
N ASP A 67 25.21 -8.58 -18.46
CA ASP A 67 26.06 -9.71 -18.06
C ASP A 67 26.57 -10.45 -19.31
N THR A 68 27.88 -10.46 -19.50
CA THR A 68 28.55 -11.15 -20.63
C THR A 68 29.13 -12.52 -20.22
N GLU A 69 29.03 -12.87 -18.94
CA GLU A 69 29.63 -14.08 -18.38
C GLU A 69 28.72 -15.29 -18.51
N VAL A 70 29.31 -16.47 -18.73
CA VAL A 70 28.60 -17.75 -18.61
C VAL A 70 28.59 -18.17 -17.15
N ARG A 71 27.40 -18.23 -16.55
CA ARG A 71 27.23 -18.60 -15.14
C ARG A 71 26.62 -19.99 -15.01
N CYS A 72 27.31 -20.89 -14.32
CA CYS A 72 26.84 -22.24 -14.04
C CYS A 72 26.27 -22.34 -12.62
N TYR A 73 25.09 -22.95 -12.49
CA TYR A 73 24.42 -23.21 -11.22
C TYR A 73 23.89 -24.65 -11.21
N ASP A 74 23.93 -25.32 -10.07
CA ASP A 74 23.39 -26.68 -9.93
C ASP A 74 21.86 -26.73 -10.11
N ARG A 75 21.18 -25.61 -9.84
CA ARG A 75 19.74 -25.45 -10.01
C ARG A 75 19.39 -24.03 -10.40
N ALA A 76 18.43 -23.88 -11.31
CA ALA A 76 17.83 -22.61 -11.65
C ALA A 76 16.31 -22.62 -11.42
N THR A 77 15.79 -21.48 -10.95
CA THR A 77 14.37 -21.15 -10.94
C THR A 77 14.20 -19.92 -11.81
N VAL A 78 13.33 -20.00 -12.81
CA VAL A 78 13.03 -18.91 -13.75
C VAL A 78 11.60 -18.43 -13.48
N GLY A 79 11.45 -17.14 -13.22
CA GLY A 79 10.19 -16.52 -12.80
C GLY A 79 10.01 -16.53 -11.27
N LEU A 80 8.91 -15.91 -10.85
CA LEU A 80 8.52 -15.80 -9.44
C LEU A 80 7.22 -16.58 -9.18
N LEU A 81 7.03 -17.03 -7.93
CA LEU A 81 5.84 -17.76 -7.51
C LEU A 81 4.79 -16.79 -6.98
N ASN A 82 3.71 -16.58 -7.73
CA ASN A 82 2.62 -15.70 -7.32
C ASN A 82 1.46 -16.49 -6.64
N HIS A 83 0.99 -15.99 -5.51
CA HIS A 83 -0.18 -16.48 -4.76
C HIS A 83 -1.43 -15.60 -4.99
N GLY A 84 -1.35 -14.59 -5.86
CA GLY A 84 -2.38 -13.60 -6.12
C GLY A 84 -1.98 -12.22 -5.57
N ASP A 85 -2.79 -11.21 -5.91
CA ASP A 85 -2.50 -9.80 -5.65
C ASP A 85 -2.24 -9.48 -4.17
N LEU A 86 -0.95 -9.28 -3.84
CA LEU A 86 -0.45 -9.07 -2.48
C LEU A 86 -0.93 -10.14 -1.48
N ARG A 87 -0.97 -11.41 -1.89
CA ARG A 87 -1.44 -12.54 -1.06
C ARG A 87 -0.34 -13.52 -0.72
N ILE A 88 -0.46 -14.16 0.44
CA ILE A 88 0.32 -15.32 0.83
C ILE A 88 -0.64 -16.40 1.32
N HIS A 89 -0.76 -17.48 0.56
CA HIS A 89 -1.51 -18.68 0.92
C HIS A 89 -0.68 -19.61 1.83
N PRO A 90 -0.99 -19.74 3.14
CA PRO A 90 -0.16 -20.50 4.08
C PRO A 90 -0.05 -21.99 3.75
N GLU A 91 -1.06 -22.56 3.10
CA GLU A 91 -1.08 -23.94 2.64
C GLU A 91 -0.11 -24.23 1.50
N ARG A 92 0.34 -23.18 0.81
CA ARG A 92 1.32 -23.23 -0.29
C ARG A 92 2.68 -22.63 0.08
N ALA A 93 2.75 -21.85 1.16
CA ALA A 93 3.97 -21.18 1.59
C ALA A 93 4.83 -22.07 2.48
N PHE A 94 6.16 -21.91 2.37
CA PHE A 94 7.10 -22.54 3.29
C PHE A 94 6.81 -22.15 4.74
N ASP A 95 6.92 -23.10 5.66
CA ASP A 95 6.66 -22.93 7.09
C ASP A 95 5.28 -22.30 7.41
N ARG A 96 4.30 -22.46 6.50
CA ARG A 96 2.96 -21.86 6.62
C ARG A 96 3.01 -20.36 6.89
N PHE A 97 3.91 -19.64 6.22
CA PHE A 97 3.94 -18.19 6.28
C PHE A 97 2.60 -17.61 5.80
N ASP A 98 2.12 -16.58 6.48
CA ASP A 98 0.95 -15.79 6.09
C ASP A 98 1.37 -14.33 5.84
N LEU A 99 0.44 -13.48 5.39
CA LEU A 99 0.75 -12.07 5.12
C LEU A 99 1.15 -11.31 6.40
N PHE A 100 0.63 -11.72 7.56
CA PHE A 100 0.98 -11.11 8.84
C PHE A 100 2.44 -11.39 9.23
N ARG A 101 2.91 -12.64 9.13
CA ARG A 101 4.32 -13.01 9.35
C ARG A 101 5.22 -12.32 8.34
N PHE A 102 4.77 -12.15 7.09
CA PHE A 102 5.48 -11.36 6.08
C PHE A 102 5.61 -9.89 6.47
N ARG A 103 4.54 -9.27 6.97
CA ARG A 103 4.62 -7.93 7.53
C ARG A 103 5.61 -7.85 8.70
N ILE A 104 5.59 -8.81 9.65
CA ILE A 104 6.54 -8.83 10.78
C ILE A 104 7.98 -8.88 10.26
N TYR A 105 8.25 -9.76 9.31
CA TYR A 105 9.55 -9.90 8.68
C TYR A 105 10.00 -8.60 7.99
N MET A 106 9.12 -7.95 7.22
CA MET A 106 9.41 -6.65 6.62
C MET A 106 9.75 -5.60 7.67
N ARG A 107 8.98 -5.53 8.76
CA ARG A 107 9.24 -4.60 9.87
C ARG A 107 10.60 -4.84 10.54
N GLN A 108 11.01 -6.10 10.68
CA GLN A 108 12.32 -6.46 11.24
C GLN A 108 13.49 -6.00 10.36
N ILE A 109 13.40 -6.18 9.03
CA ILE A 109 14.43 -5.72 8.08
C ILE A 109 14.72 -4.21 8.27
N TYR A 110 13.69 -3.41 8.52
CA TYR A 110 13.83 -1.97 8.73
C TYR A 110 14.05 -1.57 10.19
N SER A 111 14.36 -2.53 11.07
CA SER A 111 14.60 -2.30 12.51
C SER A 111 13.44 -1.57 13.20
N LEU A 112 12.20 -1.86 12.79
CA LEU A 112 11.00 -1.30 13.41
C LEU A 112 10.62 -2.09 14.66
N PRO A 113 9.85 -1.50 15.59
CA PRO A 113 9.42 -2.18 16.82
C PRO A 113 8.71 -3.51 16.55
N PRO A 114 8.88 -4.52 17.43
CA PRO A 114 8.17 -5.79 17.31
C PRO A 114 6.65 -5.66 17.32
N PHE A 115 5.94 -6.67 16.80
CA PHE A 115 4.49 -6.60 16.58
C PHE A 115 3.64 -6.51 17.86
N TRP A 116 4.20 -6.89 19.01
CA TRP A 116 3.57 -6.79 20.32
C TRP A 116 3.74 -5.41 20.97
N VAL A 117 4.56 -4.53 20.39
CA VAL A 117 4.61 -3.12 20.80
C VAL A 117 3.38 -2.42 20.25
N ASP A 118 2.63 -1.79 21.14
CA ASP A 118 1.39 -1.10 20.81
C ASP A 118 1.63 0.13 19.91
N ILE A 119 0.56 0.71 19.39
CA ILE A 119 0.60 1.92 18.56
C ILE A 119 1.27 3.09 19.29
N PRO A 120 1.94 4.01 18.56
CA PRO A 120 2.63 5.15 19.16
C PRO A 120 1.80 5.92 20.20
N TYR A 121 0.50 6.10 19.97
CA TYR A 121 -0.42 6.79 20.86
C TYR A 121 -0.50 6.16 22.26
N LYS A 122 -0.43 4.83 22.36
CA LYS A 122 -0.58 4.09 23.63
C LYS A 122 0.74 3.83 24.37
N VAL A 123 1.87 3.77 23.66
CA VAL A 123 3.17 3.39 24.26
C VAL A 123 3.75 4.45 25.21
N ASP A 124 3.51 5.73 24.94
CA ASP A 124 3.96 6.84 25.78
C ASP A 124 2.79 7.82 26.00
N PRO A 125 1.90 7.55 26.98
CA PRO A 125 0.73 8.37 27.23
C PRO A 125 1.15 9.66 27.94
N GLN A 126 1.42 10.71 27.16
CA GLN A 126 1.64 12.05 27.71
C GLN A 126 0.32 12.81 27.84
N PRO A 127 0.17 13.69 28.85
CA PRO A 127 -0.97 14.60 28.92
C PRO A 127 -1.10 15.40 27.62
N ASN A 128 -2.28 15.40 27.01
CA ASN A 128 -2.58 16.07 25.73
C ASN A 128 -1.90 15.52 24.49
N LYS A 129 -1.28 14.33 24.53
CA LYS A 129 -0.80 13.67 23.32
C LYS A 129 -1.95 13.48 22.34
N LYS A 130 -1.70 13.83 21.08
CA LYS A 130 -2.63 13.59 19.97
C LYS A 130 -2.16 12.36 19.19
N PRO A 131 -3.07 11.49 18.73
CA PRO A 131 -2.68 10.45 17.78
C PRO A 131 -2.22 11.07 16.46
N ARG A 132 -1.25 10.42 15.82
CA ARG A 132 -0.62 10.89 14.59
C ARG A 132 -1.30 10.26 13.39
N LEU A 133 -1.84 11.10 12.51
CA LEU A 133 -2.47 10.69 11.26
C LEU A 133 -1.56 11.05 10.09
N MET A 134 -1.17 10.04 9.31
CA MET A 134 -0.52 10.22 8.01
C MET A 134 -1.59 10.41 6.93
N LEU A 135 -1.61 11.56 6.29
CA LEU A 135 -2.42 11.83 5.11
C LEU A 135 -1.57 11.67 3.85
N VAL A 136 -1.94 10.70 3.03
CA VAL A 136 -1.34 10.45 1.73
C VAL A 136 -2.02 11.34 0.69
N LEU A 137 -1.27 12.29 0.16
CA LEU A 137 -1.66 13.11 -0.99
C LEU A 137 -1.10 12.52 -2.28
N ARG A 138 -1.83 12.73 -3.36
CA ARG A 138 -1.50 12.25 -4.71
C ARG A 138 -1.32 13.47 -5.61
N ALA A 139 -0.25 13.51 -6.40
CA ALA A 139 -0.01 14.60 -7.34
C ALA A 139 -0.70 14.41 -8.71
N GLY A 140 -0.92 13.16 -9.12
CA GLY A 140 -1.53 12.83 -10.41
C GLY A 140 -3.06 12.68 -10.31
N ILE A 141 -3.52 11.46 -10.58
CA ILE A 141 -4.93 11.08 -10.55
C ILE A 141 -5.44 10.75 -9.13
N ARG A 142 -6.74 10.87 -8.91
CA ARG A 142 -7.43 10.62 -7.63
C ARG A 142 -6.90 11.52 -6.51
N LYS A 143 -6.54 12.75 -6.84
CA LYS A 143 -6.07 13.73 -5.85
C LYS A 143 -7.23 14.37 -5.09
N PHE A 144 -6.93 14.98 -3.95
CA PHE A 144 -7.89 15.83 -3.27
C PHE A 144 -7.97 17.20 -3.95
N LEU A 145 -9.16 17.65 -4.29
CA LEU A 145 -9.44 18.98 -4.85
C LEU A 145 -9.54 20.05 -3.76
N ASN A 146 -9.78 19.65 -2.51
CA ASN A 146 -9.86 20.52 -1.33
C ASN A 146 -8.91 20.04 -0.22
N ALA A 147 -7.65 19.77 -0.59
CA ALA A 147 -6.65 19.19 0.32
C ALA A 147 -6.42 20.02 1.59
N GLU A 148 -6.45 21.35 1.50
CA GLU A 148 -6.25 22.24 2.66
C GLU A 148 -7.39 22.09 3.68
N GLU A 149 -8.65 22.11 3.24
CA GLU A 149 -9.83 21.87 4.09
C GLU A 149 -9.78 20.50 4.78
N VAL A 150 -9.34 19.46 4.07
CA VAL A 150 -9.16 18.12 4.63
C VAL A 150 -8.11 18.13 5.74
N GLN A 151 -6.97 18.79 5.52
CA GLN A 151 -5.90 18.89 6.52
C GLN A 151 -6.35 19.67 7.77
N GLU A 152 -7.09 20.75 7.59
CA GLU A 152 -7.65 21.54 8.70
C GLU A 152 -8.66 20.73 9.51
N MET A 153 -9.57 20.02 8.84
CA MET A 153 -10.56 19.17 9.49
C MET A 153 -9.91 18.06 10.32
N ILE A 154 -8.83 17.43 9.81
CA ILE A 154 -8.07 16.42 10.56
C ILE A 154 -7.46 17.01 11.85
N LYS A 155 -6.81 18.18 11.73
CA LYS A 155 -6.18 18.86 12.89
C LYS A 155 -7.24 19.29 13.93
N LYS A 156 -8.37 19.81 13.46
CA LYS A 156 -9.51 20.21 14.31
C LYS A 156 -10.11 19.01 15.05
N ASN A 157 -10.12 17.84 14.42
CA ASN A 157 -10.54 16.58 15.01
C ASN A 157 -9.45 15.91 15.87
N GLY A 158 -8.48 16.66 16.38
CA GLY A 158 -7.61 16.20 17.46
C GLY A 158 -6.45 15.31 17.02
N PHE A 159 -6.14 15.20 15.73
CA PHE A 159 -4.95 14.52 15.25
C PHE A 159 -3.76 15.47 15.10
N GLU A 160 -2.56 14.96 15.34
CA GLU A 160 -1.34 15.53 14.78
C GLU A 160 -1.20 15.03 13.34
N LEU A 161 -1.03 15.94 12.38
CA LEU A 161 -1.07 15.61 10.96
C LEU A 161 0.34 15.51 10.37
N VAL A 162 0.60 14.38 9.70
CA VAL A 162 1.78 14.14 8.87
C VAL A 162 1.32 14.05 7.42
N VAL A 163 1.71 15.00 6.57
CA VAL A 163 1.34 15.00 5.15
C VAL A 163 2.47 14.38 4.34
N VAL A 164 2.14 13.39 3.50
CA VAL A 164 3.12 12.75 2.63
C VAL A 164 2.62 12.70 1.19
N GLU A 165 3.53 12.93 0.26
CA GLU A 165 3.37 12.59 -1.14
C GLU A 165 4.43 11.54 -1.49
N PRO A 166 4.07 10.26 -1.59
CA PRO A 166 5.05 9.19 -1.81
C PRO A 166 5.72 9.31 -3.17
N LYS A 167 7.01 9.66 -3.16
CA LYS A 167 7.87 9.71 -4.36
C LYS A 167 8.39 8.31 -4.69
N LYS A 168 8.72 8.08 -5.97
CA LYS A 168 9.28 6.78 -6.42
C LYS A 168 10.60 6.44 -5.71
N ASN A 169 11.47 7.45 -5.52
CA ASN A 169 12.83 7.31 -4.98
C ASN A 169 12.89 7.61 -3.48
N VAL A 170 11.86 7.21 -2.73
CA VAL A 170 11.86 7.42 -1.28
C VAL A 170 12.89 6.50 -0.61
N ASN A 171 13.65 7.03 0.35
CA ASN A 171 14.45 6.19 1.25
C ASN A 171 13.50 5.37 2.13
N LEU A 172 13.37 4.08 1.82
CA LEU A 172 12.39 3.22 2.48
C LEU A 172 12.71 2.98 3.96
N THR A 173 13.98 3.11 4.36
CA THR A 173 14.39 3.00 5.77
C THR A 173 13.87 4.16 6.60
N GLU A 174 14.00 5.38 6.11
CA GLU A 174 13.49 6.57 6.80
C GLU A 174 11.96 6.64 6.72
N PHE A 175 11.41 6.31 5.56
CA PHE A 175 9.97 6.37 5.34
C PHE A 175 9.21 5.33 6.15
N SER A 176 9.74 4.11 6.27
CA SER A 176 9.11 3.08 7.11
C SER A 176 9.08 3.47 8.58
N LYS A 177 10.10 4.16 9.10
CA LYS A 177 10.10 4.74 10.46
C LYS A 177 9.07 5.86 10.61
N LEU A 178 8.92 6.71 9.59
CA LEU A 178 7.88 7.74 9.58
C LEU A 178 6.48 7.10 9.63
N VAL A 179 6.23 6.07 8.82
CA VAL A 179 4.95 5.35 8.84
C VAL A 179 4.73 4.62 10.17
N ASP A 180 5.74 3.94 10.74
CA ASP A 180 5.64 3.30 12.06
C ASP A 180 5.26 4.27 13.19
N SER A 181 5.68 5.53 13.03
CA SER A 181 5.43 6.59 13.99
C SER A 181 4.01 7.18 13.94
N CYS A 182 3.16 6.70 13.02
CA CYS A 182 1.77 7.10 12.87
C CYS A 182 0.80 6.03 13.40
N ASP A 183 -0.31 6.50 13.97
CA ASP A 183 -1.41 5.67 14.49
C ASP A 183 -2.48 5.39 13.43
N VAL A 184 -2.59 6.30 12.45
CA VAL A 184 -3.56 6.25 11.36
C VAL A 184 -2.85 6.54 10.04
N LEU A 185 -3.18 5.79 9.00
CA LEU A 185 -2.81 6.08 7.61
C LEU A 185 -4.09 6.29 6.80
N MET A 186 -4.22 7.44 6.16
CA MET A 186 -5.40 7.86 5.41
C MET A 186 -5.03 8.24 3.98
N GLY A 187 -5.85 7.83 3.01
CA GLY A 187 -5.70 8.28 1.64
C GLY A 187 -6.81 7.80 0.72
N VAL A 188 -6.91 8.42 -0.45
CA VAL A 188 -7.76 7.92 -1.54
C VAL A 188 -7.19 6.60 -2.06
N HIS A 189 -8.08 5.62 -2.27
CA HIS A 189 -7.77 4.30 -2.77
C HIS A 189 -6.66 4.31 -3.85
N GLY A 190 -5.61 3.53 -3.63
CA GLY A 190 -4.56 3.25 -4.60
C GLY A 190 -3.21 2.96 -3.94
N ALA A 191 -2.19 2.78 -4.78
CA ALA A 191 -0.95 2.10 -4.42
C ALA A 191 -0.24 2.64 -3.18
N ALA A 192 -0.34 3.94 -2.92
CA ALA A 192 0.30 4.54 -1.76
C ALA A 192 -0.24 4.04 -0.40
N LEU A 193 -1.43 3.42 -0.35
CA LEU A 193 -1.94 2.81 0.87
C LEU A 193 -1.15 1.58 1.30
N THR A 194 -0.42 0.90 0.40
CA THR A 194 0.43 -0.28 0.71
C THR A 194 1.49 0.02 1.75
N ASN A 195 1.80 1.29 2.02
CA ASN A 195 2.65 1.67 3.15
C ASN A 195 2.13 1.19 4.50
N PHE A 196 0.88 0.72 4.59
CA PHE A 196 0.34 0.01 5.74
C PHE A 196 1.23 -1.14 6.26
N PHE A 197 2.18 -1.68 5.49
CA PHE A 197 3.11 -2.71 5.94
C PHE A 197 3.94 -2.23 7.13
N PHE A 198 4.22 -0.93 7.17
CA PHE A 198 5.09 -0.32 8.18
C PHE A 198 4.31 0.28 9.36
N LEU A 199 2.98 0.29 9.33
CA LEU A 199 2.18 0.63 10.50
C LEU A 199 2.37 -0.41 11.62
N ARG A 200 2.08 -0.05 12.87
CA ARG A 200 2.00 -0.99 14.00
C ARG A 200 0.69 -1.77 14.00
N THR A 201 0.68 -2.91 14.70
CA THR A 201 -0.54 -3.70 14.89
C THR A 201 -1.59 -2.85 15.58
N ASN A 202 -2.87 -3.01 15.23
CA ASN A 202 -3.99 -2.16 15.68
C ASN A 202 -4.00 -0.71 15.17
N ALA A 203 -2.99 -0.24 14.45
CA ALA A 203 -3.08 1.03 13.72
C ALA A 203 -4.22 0.98 12.69
N ILE A 204 -4.73 2.15 12.33
CA ILE A 204 -5.93 2.28 11.49
C ILE A 204 -5.54 2.67 10.06
N MET A 205 -5.99 1.90 9.08
CA MET A 205 -6.05 2.34 7.69
C MET A 205 -7.42 2.94 7.40
N ILE A 206 -7.46 4.21 7.01
CA ILE A 206 -8.66 4.87 6.48
C ILE A 206 -8.55 4.94 4.96
N GLN A 207 -9.44 4.22 4.27
CA GLN A 207 -9.49 4.18 2.82
C GLN A 207 -10.67 4.99 2.30
N ILE A 208 -10.38 6.07 1.57
CA ILE A 208 -11.42 6.79 0.82
C ILE A 208 -11.61 6.10 -0.52
N ILE A 209 -12.81 5.58 -0.76
CA ILE A 209 -13.16 4.81 -1.94
C ILE A 209 -13.79 5.77 -2.97
N PRO A 210 -13.17 5.93 -4.15
CA PRO A 210 -13.73 6.74 -5.23
C PRO A 210 -15.12 6.27 -5.67
N TYR A 211 -15.85 7.15 -6.37
CA TYR A 211 -17.20 6.85 -6.84
C TYR A 211 -17.19 5.72 -7.90
N GLY A 212 -18.31 5.03 -8.07
CA GLY A 212 -18.49 4.06 -9.17
C GLY A 212 -18.68 2.59 -8.77
N HIS A 213 -19.09 2.31 -7.53
CA HIS A 213 -19.31 0.96 -6.99
C HIS A 213 -18.06 0.07 -7.06
N ILE A 214 -16.94 0.61 -6.58
CA ILE A 214 -15.62 -0.03 -6.65
C ILE A 214 -15.17 -0.62 -5.32
N ASP A 215 -16.08 -0.69 -4.36
CA ASP A 215 -15.85 -1.09 -2.97
C ASP A 215 -15.29 -2.51 -2.85
N ASN A 216 -15.77 -3.44 -3.68
CA ASN A 216 -15.25 -4.81 -3.73
C ASN A 216 -13.77 -4.84 -4.15
N PHE A 217 -13.35 -3.98 -5.09
CA PHE A 217 -11.94 -3.88 -5.49
C PHE A 217 -11.13 -3.17 -4.41
N ALA A 218 -11.68 -2.14 -3.78
CA ALA A 218 -11.02 -1.48 -2.66
C ALA A 218 -10.74 -2.46 -1.50
N PHE A 219 -11.72 -3.29 -1.17
CA PHE A 219 -11.60 -4.35 -0.19
C PHE A 219 -10.61 -5.42 -0.64
N TRP A 220 -10.73 -5.95 -1.86
CA TRP A 220 -9.81 -6.98 -2.34
C TRP A 220 -8.37 -6.47 -2.38
N TYR A 221 -8.09 -5.27 -2.89
CA TYR A 221 -6.70 -4.82 -3.01
C TYR A 221 -6.08 -4.34 -1.69
N TYR A 222 -6.80 -3.63 -0.83
CA TYR A 222 -6.15 -3.06 0.37
C TYR A 222 -6.86 -3.47 1.65
N GLY A 223 -8.19 -3.57 1.63
CA GLY A 223 -8.97 -3.80 2.83
C GLY A 223 -8.74 -5.17 3.46
N SER A 224 -8.73 -6.22 2.65
CA SER A 224 -8.53 -7.60 3.10
C SER A 224 -7.11 -7.81 3.64
N GLN A 225 -6.12 -7.19 2.99
CA GLN A 225 -4.71 -7.24 3.36
C GLN A 225 -4.49 -6.55 4.70
N ALA A 226 -5.02 -5.34 4.88
CA ALA A 226 -4.92 -4.61 6.14
C ALA A 226 -5.46 -5.45 7.32
N LEU A 227 -6.61 -6.11 7.14
CA LEU A 227 -7.20 -6.99 8.17
C LEU A 227 -6.33 -8.23 8.44
N GLU A 228 -5.84 -8.89 7.39
CA GLU A 228 -4.96 -10.06 7.52
C GLU A 228 -3.70 -9.71 8.32
N MET A 229 -3.14 -8.53 8.09
CA MET A 229 -1.98 -7.98 8.79
C MET A 229 -2.26 -7.41 10.18
N LYS A 230 -3.46 -7.61 10.73
CA LYS A 230 -3.86 -7.14 12.07
C LYS A 230 -3.88 -5.62 12.22
N LEU A 231 -4.26 -4.93 11.15
CA LEU A 231 -4.62 -3.51 11.20
C LEU A 231 -6.12 -3.37 11.34
N ARG A 232 -6.55 -2.22 11.87
CA ARG A 232 -7.96 -1.82 11.84
C ARG A 232 -8.23 -1.09 10.54
N LYS A 233 -9.46 -1.19 10.02
CA LYS A 233 -9.86 -0.59 8.74
C LYS A 233 -11.12 0.25 8.88
N ILE A 234 -11.12 1.42 8.27
CA ILE A 234 -12.33 2.24 8.06
C ILE A 234 -12.41 2.62 6.58
N ASP A 235 -13.54 2.37 5.95
CA ASP A 235 -13.79 2.79 4.58
C ASP A 235 -14.75 3.98 4.55
N TYR A 236 -14.54 4.87 3.60
CA TYR A 236 -15.47 5.95 3.28
C TYR A 236 -15.66 6.02 1.77
N THR A 237 -16.84 5.62 1.30
CA THR A 237 -17.19 5.70 -0.12
C THR A 237 -17.78 7.06 -0.43
N ILE A 238 -17.19 7.75 -1.40
CA ILE A 238 -17.63 9.09 -1.77
C ILE A 238 -18.94 9.05 -2.55
N ILE A 239 -19.72 10.12 -2.46
CA ILE A 239 -20.95 10.31 -3.26
C ILE A 239 -20.66 11.05 -4.57
N PRO A 240 -21.60 11.10 -5.54
CA PRO A 240 -21.38 11.80 -6.81
C PRO A 240 -20.86 13.23 -6.66
N GLU A 241 -21.39 13.98 -5.69
CA GLU A 241 -21.04 15.37 -5.40
C GLU A 241 -19.61 15.55 -4.89
N GLU A 242 -19.00 14.49 -4.37
CA GLU A 242 -17.61 14.46 -3.95
C GLU A 242 -16.66 13.99 -5.06
N SER A 243 -17.18 13.61 -6.23
CA SER A 243 -16.41 13.17 -7.39
C SER A 243 -16.36 14.25 -8.46
N SER A 244 -15.18 14.51 -9.01
CA SER A 244 -15.03 15.42 -10.17
C SER A 244 -15.76 14.93 -11.43
N LEU A 245 -16.18 13.65 -11.46
CA LEU A 245 -16.96 13.10 -12.57
C LEU A 245 -18.31 13.79 -12.72
N LEU A 246 -18.91 14.28 -11.62
CA LEU A 246 -20.21 14.94 -11.68
C LEU A 246 -20.12 16.23 -12.48
N GLU A 247 -19.10 17.05 -12.23
CA GLU A 247 -18.83 18.27 -13.01
C GLU A 247 -18.51 17.94 -14.47
N LYS A 248 -17.74 16.88 -14.71
CA LYS A 248 -17.29 16.49 -16.05
C LYS A 248 -18.40 15.93 -16.94
N TYR A 249 -19.33 15.17 -16.37
CA TYR A 249 -20.31 14.39 -17.13
C TYR A 249 -21.77 14.79 -16.90
N GLY A 250 -22.08 15.44 -15.77
CA GLY A 250 -23.44 15.77 -15.37
C GLY A 250 -24.24 14.58 -14.84
N TRP A 251 -25.38 14.88 -14.21
CA TRP A 251 -26.24 13.90 -13.54
C TRP A 251 -26.82 12.83 -14.45
N ASP A 252 -27.07 13.14 -15.72
CA ASP A 252 -27.73 12.23 -16.65
C ASP A 252 -26.79 11.22 -17.33
N HIS A 253 -25.48 11.45 -17.27
CA HIS A 253 -24.52 10.57 -17.92
C HIS A 253 -24.39 9.23 -17.17
N PRO A 254 -24.27 8.07 -17.86
CA PRO A 254 -24.22 6.76 -17.22
C PRO A 254 -23.13 6.59 -16.15
N VAL A 255 -21.99 7.29 -16.29
CA VAL A 255 -20.90 7.31 -15.30
C VAL A 255 -21.37 7.80 -13.92
N ILE A 256 -22.37 8.67 -13.87
CA ILE A 256 -22.99 9.15 -12.63
C ILE A 256 -24.27 8.38 -12.35
N LYS A 257 -25.21 8.38 -13.30
CA LYS A 257 -26.58 7.87 -13.14
C LYS A 257 -26.67 6.37 -12.94
N ASN A 258 -25.80 5.59 -13.58
CA ASN A 258 -25.85 4.14 -13.57
C ASN A 258 -24.44 3.55 -13.66
N PRO A 259 -23.66 3.59 -12.56
CA PRO A 259 -22.29 3.10 -12.57
C PRO A 259 -22.17 1.62 -12.93
N ASP A 260 -23.19 0.82 -12.60
CA ASP A 260 -23.23 -0.61 -12.91
C ASP A 260 -23.26 -0.87 -14.41
N SER A 261 -23.97 -0.03 -15.19
CA SER A 261 -23.92 -0.11 -16.65
C SER A 261 -22.51 0.12 -17.20
N VAL A 262 -21.74 1.04 -16.60
CA VAL A 262 -20.35 1.30 -16.99
C VAL A 262 -19.45 0.15 -16.59
N ASN A 263 -19.63 -0.38 -15.39
CA ASN A 263 -18.93 -1.54 -14.87
C ASN A 263 -19.17 -2.80 -15.72
N ALA A 264 -20.37 -2.97 -16.27
CA ALA A 264 -20.72 -4.10 -17.14
C ALA A 264 -20.03 -4.05 -18.52
N ARG A 265 -19.53 -2.88 -18.96
CA ARG A 265 -18.79 -2.75 -20.23
C ARG A 265 -17.37 -3.32 -20.18
N GLY A 266 -16.86 -3.62 -19.00
CA GLY A 266 -15.56 -4.29 -18.81
C GLY A 266 -14.58 -3.52 -17.94
N PHE A 267 -13.37 -4.06 -17.82
CA PHE A 267 -12.34 -3.52 -16.94
C PHE A 267 -11.79 -2.17 -17.44
N GLU A 268 -11.62 -2.01 -18.74
CA GLU A 268 -11.04 -0.80 -19.33
C GLU A 268 -11.88 0.45 -19.06
N ASP A 269 -13.19 0.38 -19.31
CA ASP A 269 -14.12 1.49 -19.05
C ASP A 269 -14.17 1.83 -17.56
N ARG A 270 -14.25 0.82 -16.69
CA ARG A 270 -14.22 1.02 -15.24
C ARG A 270 -12.94 1.74 -14.80
N MET A 271 -11.78 1.30 -15.29
CA MET A 271 -10.50 1.91 -14.98
C MET A 271 -10.44 3.35 -15.48
N LYS A 272 -10.84 3.59 -16.73
CA LYS A 272 -10.88 4.92 -17.33
C LYS A 272 -11.68 5.88 -16.45
N TYR A 273 -12.95 5.59 -16.20
CA TYR A 273 -13.83 6.53 -15.50
C TYR A 273 -13.53 6.58 -14.01
N TYR A 274 -13.46 5.42 -13.34
CA TYR A 274 -13.43 5.39 -11.89
C TYR A 274 -12.02 5.33 -11.27
N TRP A 275 -10.96 5.11 -12.04
CA TRP A 275 -9.57 5.18 -11.53
C TRP A 275 -8.77 6.36 -12.08
N TYR A 276 -8.93 6.69 -13.36
CA TYR A 276 -8.09 7.68 -14.03
C TYR A 276 -8.73 9.07 -14.10
N GLU A 277 -10.02 9.15 -14.38
CA GLU A 277 -10.67 10.44 -14.70
C GLU A 277 -11.37 11.12 -13.52
N GLN A 278 -11.24 10.56 -12.31
CA GLN A 278 -11.85 11.13 -11.11
C GLN A 278 -10.82 11.60 -10.09
N ASP A 279 -11.09 12.79 -9.57
CA ASP A 279 -10.49 13.38 -8.38
C ASP A 279 -11.56 13.58 -7.31
N VAL A 280 -11.15 13.77 -6.06
CA VAL A 280 -12.03 13.76 -4.89
C VAL A 280 -12.12 15.15 -4.27
N ARG A 281 -13.33 15.70 -4.18
CA ARG A 281 -13.65 16.86 -3.34
C ARG A 281 -14.36 16.35 -2.09
N LEU A 282 -13.59 16.06 -1.04
CA LEU A 282 -14.12 15.39 0.15
C LEU A 282 -15.05 16.33 0.92
N ASN A 283 -16.28 15.92 1.20
CA ASN A 283 -17.19 16.68 2.05
C ASN A 283 -16.76 16.50 3.51
N VAL A 284 -16.06 17.49 4.05
CA VAL A 284 -15.46 17.43 5.39
C VAL A 284 -16.50 17.23 6.51
N ALA A 285 -17.72 17.73 6.35
CA ALA A 285 -18.80 17.55 7.33
C ALA A 285 -19.35 16.12 7.33
N ARG A 286 -19.51 15.51 6.15
CA ARG A 286 -19.89 14.09 6.02
C ARG A 286 -18.78 13.15 6.45
N PHE A 287 -17.52 13.56 6.29
CA PHE A 287 -16.36 12.75 6.63
C PHE A 287 -15.98 12.82 8.12
N GLU A 288 -16.29 13.90 8.83
CA GLU A 288 -15.94 14.08 10.25
C GLU A 288 -16.28 12.87 11.17
N PRO A 289 -17.45 12.21 11.05
CA PRO A 289 -17.74 11.00 11.83
C PRO A 289 -16.72 9.86 11.66
N VAL A 290 -16.05 9.76 10.50
CA VAL A 290 -14.98 8.78 10.24
C VAL A 290 -13.79 9.03 11.16
N LEU A 291 -13.40 10.28 11.35
CA LEU A 291 -12.30 10.66 12.23
C LEU A 291 -12.65 10.45 13.71
N VAL A 292 -13.90 10.77 14.09
CA VAL A 292 -14.40 10.50 15.45
C VAL A 292 -14.35 9.00 15.74
N LYS A 293 -14.80 8.16 14.80
CA LYS A 293 -14.70 6.70 14.90
C LYS A 293 -13.24 6.24 15.02
N ALA A 294 -12.34 6.81 14.23
CA ALA A 294 -10.91 6.48 14.32
C ALA A 294 -10.37 6.78 15.72
N LEU A 295 -10.66 7.95 16.31
CA LEU A 295 -10.24 8.26 17.69
C LEU A 295 -10.78 7.30 18.73
N GLN A 296 -12.04 6.85 18.58
CA GLN A 296 -12.63 5.85 19.49
C GLN A 296 -11.87 4.53 19.39
N LEU A 297 -11.62 4.04 18.17
CA LEU A 297 -10.88 2.81 17.94
C LEU A 297 -9.44 2.85 18.45
N LEU A 298 -8.79 4.02 18.46
CA LEU A 298 -7.43 4.16 19.02
C LEU A 298 -7.40 4.08 20.55
N LYS A 299 -8.52 4.29 21.23
CA LYS A 299 -8.65 4.22 22.70
C LYS A 299 -8.95 2.81 23.21
N GLU A 300 -9.53 1.97 22.37
CA GLU A 300 -9.76 0.53 22.61
C GLU A 300 -8.45 -0.26 22.52
#